data_AF-A0A813LX25-F1
#
_entry.id   AF-A0A813LX25-F1
#
_cell.length_a   1.000
_cell.length_b   1.000
_cell.length_c   1.000
_cell.angle_alpha   90.00
_cell.angle_beta   90.00
_cell.angle_gamma   90.00
#
_symmetry.space_group_name_H-M   'P 1'
#
loop_
_entity.id
_entity.type
_entity.pdbx_description
1 polymer ?
#
loop_
_entity_poly.entity_id
_entity_poly.type
_entity_poly.pdbx_seq_one_letter_code
_entity_poly.pdbx_strand_id
1 'polypeptide(L)'
;AGTLCILACDGIWDVMTGEAVAEFIRGSLQRDPNADLGDLCAELIRLSLRRNSRDNMTVHLLDGSDWSLMPDEMKNYDKISEQAHDEDARKNNVAFLRKSQFPLEPKPCAVCKKP
;
A
#
# COMPACT_ATOMS: atom_id res chain seq x y z
N ALA A 1 13.55 -0.95 1.73
CA ALA A 1 12.68 -1.62 2.70
C ALA A 1 11.75 -0.58 3.31
N GLY A 2 10.50 -0.97 3.55
CA GLY A 2 9.44 -0.13 4.09
C GLY A 2 8.33 0.12 3.06
N THR A 3 7.36 -0.78 2.97
CA THR A 3 6.10 -0.47 2.27
C THR A 3 5.01 -0.33 3.33
N LEU A 4 5.06 0.78 4.06
CA LEU A 4 3.95 1.21 4.90
C LEU A 4 2.72 1.37 4.02
N CYS A 5 1.62 0.75 4.40
CA CYS A 5 0.34 0.91 3.73
C CYS A 5 -0.63 1.63 4.68
N ILE A 6 -1.24 2.70 4.20
CA ILE A 6 -2.21 3.50 4.96
C ILE A 6 -3.54 3.39 4.23
N LEU A 7 -4.54 2.85 4.90
CA LEU A 7 -5.92 2.81 4.43
C LEU A 7 -6.75 3.72 5.33
N ALA A 8 -7.46 4.67 4.76
CA ALA A 8 -8.32 5.57 5.51
C ALA A 8 -9.55 5.97 4.70
N CYS A 9 -10.62 6.34 5.38
CA CYS A 9 -11.82 6.91 4.75
C CYS A 9 -11.61 8.37 4.33
N ASP A 10 -12.55 8.89 3.54
CA ASP A 10 -12.66 10.29 3.11
C ASP A 10 -12.55 11.30 4.24
N GLY A 11 -13.10 11.03 5.42
CA GLY A 11 -12.96 11.91 6.58
C GLY A 11 -11.51 12.27 6.96
N ILE A 12 -10.51 11.48 6.54
CA ILE A 12 -9.08 11.79 6.65
C ILE A 12 -8.58 12.56 5.43
N TRP A 13 -8.93 12.09 4.23
CA TRP A 13 -8.41 12.62 2.96
C TRP A 13 -9.03 13.96 2.54
N ASP A 14 -10.21 14.30 3.07
CA ASP A 14 -10.85 15.60 2.86
C ASP A 14 -10.06 16.76 3.45
N VAL A 15 -9.21 16.48 4.46
CA VAL A 15 -8.47 17.50 5.21
C VAL A 15 -6.95 17.32 5.18
N MET A 16 -6.44 16.23 4.61
CA MET A 16 -5.01 15.94 4.50
C MET A 16 -4.68 15.23 3.19
N THR A 17 -3.54 15.57 2.59
CA THR A 17 -3.05 14.87 1.39
C THR A 17 -2.32 13.58 1.75
N GLY A 18 -2.19 12.67 0.77
CA GLY A 18 -1.42 11.44 0.92
C GLY A 18 0.02 11.68 1.34
N GLU A 19 0.67 12.69 0.76
CA GLU A 19 2.04 13.07 1.07
C GLU A 19 2.17 13.57 2.51
N ALA A 20 1.24 14.42 2.97
CA ALA A 20 1.26 14.95 4.34
C ALA A 20 1.10 13.84 5.39
N VAL A 21 0.22 12.88 5.13
CA VAL A 21 0.03 11.72 6.01
C VAL A 21 1.25 10.80 5.98
N ALA A 22 1.80 10.52 4.80
CA ALA A 22 3.00 9.70 4.65
C ALA A 22 4.23 10.31 5.33
N GLU A 23 4.44 11.62 5.19
CA GLU A 23 5.52 12.34 5.87
C GLU A 23 5.36 12.35 7.38
N PHE A 24 4.12 12.54 7.86
CA PHE A 24 3.82 12.46 9.29
C PHE A 24 4.19 11.09 9.87
N ILE A 25 3.68 10.00 9.28
CA ILE A 25 3.94 8.64 9.76
C ILE A 25 5.42 8.28 9.67
N ARG A 26 6.04 8.53 8.50
CA ARG A 26 7.46 8.25 8.30
C ARG A 26 8.33 9.05 9.27
N GLY A 27 8.03 10.33 9.45
CA GLY A 27 8.77 11.20 10.37
C GLY A 27 8.64 10.74 11.82
N SER A 28 7.48 10.24 12.24
CA SER A 28 7.27 9.70 13.58
C SER A 28 8.04 8.40 13.80
N LEU A 29 7.97 7.45 12.86
CA LEU A 29 8.72 6.18 12.95
C LEU A 29 10.24 6.38 12.84
N GLN A 30 10.70 7.42 12.14
CA GLN A 30 12.12 7.77 12.12
C GLN A 30 12.61 8.33 13.46
N ARG A 31 11.75 9.04 14.20
CA ARG A 31 12.08 9.57 15.54
C ARG A 31 12.01 8.49 16.60
N ASP A 32 11.02 7.63 16.52
CA ASP A 32 10.84 6.49 17.43
C ASP A 32 10.47 5.23 16.62
N PRO A 33 11.46 4.36 16.32
CA PRO A 33 11.23 3.11 15.60
C PRO A 33 10.31 2.12 16.30
N ASN A 34 10.10 2.27 17.62
CA ASN A 34 9.24 1.41 18.41
C ASN A 34 7.88 2.05 18.73
N ALA A 35 7.55 3.16 18.06
CA ALA A 35 6.27 3.84 18.26
C ALA A 35 5.09 2.89 17.97
N ASP A 36 4.08 2.94 18.84
CA ASP A 36 2.85 2.18 18.63
C ASP A 36 2.08 2.72 17.41
N LEU A 37 1.77 1.84 16.45
CA LEU A 37 1.06 2.24 15.23
C LEU A 37 -0.37 2.72 15.52
N GLY A 38 -1.01 2.20 16.57
CA GLY A 38 -2.32 2.62 17.02
C GLY A 38 -2.31 4.06 17.55
N ASP A 39 -1.27 4.43 18.30
CA ASP A 39 -1.06 5.80 18.75
C ASP A 39 -0.86 6.77 17.57
N LEU A 40 -0.11 6.36 16.54
CA LEU A 40 0.04 7.14 15.31
C LEU A 40 -1.28 7.31 14.56
N CYS A 41 -2.09 6.25 14.47
CA CYS A 41 -3.44 6.33 13.90
C CYS A 41 -4.34 7.28 14.71
N ALA A 42 -4.31 7.20 16.04
CA ALA A 42 -5.08 8.07 16.91
C ALA A 42 -4.62 9.54 16.77
N GLU A 43 -3.32 9.78 16.58
CA GLU A 43 -2.81 11.11 16.30
C GLU A 43 -3.29 11.64 14.94
N LEU A 44 -3.29 10.82 13.88
CA LEU A 44 -3.87 11.20 12.58
C LEU A 44 -5.34 11.61 12.70
N ILE A 45 -6.15 10.83 13.44
CA ILE A 45 -7.55 11.17 13.70
C ILE A 45 -7.65 12.52 14.42
N ARG A 46 -6.81 12.77 15.44
CA ARG A 46 -6.77 14.05 16.14
C ARG A 46 -6.34 15.21 15.23
N LEU A 47 -5.39 15.00 14.32
CA LEU A 47 -5.00 16.02 13.33
C LEU A 47 -6.17 16.35 12.40
N SER A 48 -6.90 15.34 11.92
CA SER A 48 -8.08 15.55 11.06
C SER A 48 -9.20 16.31 11.76
N LEU A 49 -9.46 15.99 13.04
CA LEU A 49 -10.40 16.77 13.87
C LEU A 49 -9.96 18.23 14.03
N ARG A 50 -8.67 18.48 14.28
CA ARG A 50 -8.14 19.87 14.37
C ARG A 50 -8.22 20.62 13.05
N ARG A 51 -8.16 19.91 11.92
CA ARG A 51 -8.42 20.46 10.59
C ARG A 51 -9.90 20.54 10.24
N ASN A 52 -10.78 20.37 11.23
CA ASN A 52 -12.21 20.54 11.11
C ASN A 52 -12.88 19.50 10.18
N SER A 53 -12.36 18.28 10.12
CA SER A 53 -13.09 17.14 9.55
C SER A 53 -14.35 16.88 10.38
N ARG A 54 -15.48 16.66 9.70
CA ARG A 54 -16.79 16.45 10.32
C ARG A 54 -17.38 15.08 10.03
N ASP A 55 -16.64 14.24 9.31
CA ASP A 55 -17.07 12.90 8.92
C ASP A 55 -16.59 11.84 9.93
N ASN A 56 -17.08 10.62 9.78
CA ASN A 56 -16.51 9.45 10.43
C ASN A 56 -15.07 9.25 9.94
N MET A 57 -14.16 8.98 10.89
CA MET A 57 -12.74 8.80 10.62
C MET A 57 -12.27 7.42 11.03
N THR A 58 -11.73 6.69 10.07
CA THR A 58 -11.14 5.36 10.27
C THR A 58 -9.79 5.32 9.57
N VAL A 59 -8.77 4.78 10.23
CA VAL A 59 -7.42 4.61 9.68
C VAL A 59 -6.92 3.22 10.05
N HIS A 60 -6.36 2.52 9.07
CA HIS A 60 -5.54 1.32 9.26
C HIS A 60 -4.14 1.60 8.73
N LEU A 61 -3.14 1.39 9.59
CA LEU A 61 -1.74 1.47 9.26
C LEU A 61 -1.13 0.07 9.29
N LEU A 62 -0.50 -0.34 8.20
CA LEU A 62 0.20 -1.62 8.09
C LEU A 62 1.69 -1.35 7.92
N ASP A 63 2.51 -1.97 8.77
CA ASP A 63 3.96 -2.01 8.57
C ASP A 63 4.38 -3.31 7.87
N GLY A 64 5.02 -3.13 6.72
CA GLY A 64 5.57 -4.19 5.89
C GLY A 64 7.09 -4.23 5.86
N SER A 65 7.76 -3.58 6.81
CA SER A 65 9.21 -3.62 7.01
C SER A 65 9.78 -5.04 6.93
N ASP A 66 9.08 -6.01 7.52
CA ASP A 66 9.49 -7.43 7.57
C ASP A 66 8.93 -8.30 6.43
N TRP A 67 8.08 -7.77 5.54
CA TRP A 67 7.46 -8.59 4.49
C TRP A 67 8.49 -9.20 3.53
N SER A 68 9.60 -8.49 3.29
CA SER A 68 10.68 -8.99 2.44
C SER A 68 11.47 -10.16 3.04
N LEU A 69 11.33 -10.42 4.35
CA LEU A 69 11.93 -11.55 5.05
C LEU A 69 11.04 -12.79 5.00
N MET A 70 9.75 -12.62 4.71
CA MET A 70 8.80 -13.71 4.58
C MET A 70 8.91 -14.33 3.18
N PRO A 71 8.81 -15.66 3.04
CA PRO A 71 8.62 -16.30 1.75
C PRO A 71 7.38 -15.70 1.06
N ASP A 72 7.47 -15.46 -0.25
CA ASP A 72 6.35 -14.98 -1.04
C ASP A 72 5.31 -16.09 -1.18
N GLU A 73 4.37 -16.15 -0.25
CA GLU A 73 3.30 -17.16 -0.24
C GLU A 73 1.95 -16.47 -0.51
N MET A 74 1.63 -16.28 -1.79
CA MET A 74 0.25 -16.01 -2.21
C MET A 74 -0.63 -17.23 -1.87
N LYS A 75 -1.38 -17.13 -0.78
CA LYS A 75 -2.32 -18.19 -0.38
C LYS A 75 -3.33 -18.44 -1.49
N ASN A 76 -3.49 -19.70 -1.88
CA ASN A 76 -4.34 -20.16 -2.99
C ASN A 76 -3.87 -19.74 -4.39
N TYR A 77 -2.58 -19.50 -4.61
CA TYR A 77 -2.03 -19.33 -5.96
C TYR A 77 -2.48 -20.46 -6.91
N ASP A 78 -2.53 -21.69 -6.40
CA ASP A 78 -2.97 -22.89 -7.13
C ASP A 78 -4.41 -22.78 -7.67
N LYS A 79 -5.28 -21.98 -7.03
CA LYS A 79 -6.66 -21.76 -7.49
C LYS A 79 -6.74 -20.79 -8.67
N ILE A 80 -5.70 -19.98 -8.89
CA ILE A 80 -5.63 -19.05 -10.02
C ILE A 80 -5.27 -19.81 -11.30
N SER A 81 -4.44 -20.87 -11.23
CA SER A 81 -4.06 -21.62 -12.43
C SER A 81 -5.20 -22.42 -13.06
N GLU A 82 -6.17 -22.90 -12.28
CA GLU A 82 -7.25 -23.74 -12.82
C GLU A 82 -8.39 -22.94 -13.47
N GLN A 83 -8.55 -21.65 -13.14
CA GLN A 83 -9.60 -20.77 -13.72
C GLN A 83 -9.09 -19.84 -14.84
N ALA A 84 -7.78 -19.84 -15.13
CA ALA A 84 -7.14 -18.91 -16.07
C ALA A 84 -7.02 -19.41 -17.53
N HIS A 85 -7.78 -20.43 -17.92
CA HIS A 85 -7.81 -20.90 -19.33
C HIS A 85 -8.72 -20.09 -20.25
N ASP A 86 -9.13 -18.87 -19.85
CA ASP A 86 -9.79 -17.95 -20.77
C ASP A 86 -8.73 -17.21 -21.61
N GLU A 87 -8.36 -17.81 -22.74
CA GLU A 87 -7.41 -17.26 -23.72
C GLU A 87 -7.76 -15.81 -24.12
N ASP A 88 -9.04 -15.44 -24.06
CA ASP A 88 -9.49 -14.09 -24.38
C ASP A 88 -9.20 -13.10 -23.24
N ALA A 89 -9.32 -13.51 -21.97
CA ALA A 89 -8.88 -12.70 -20.83
C ALA A 89 -7.37 -12.44 -20.89
N ARG A 90 -6.57 -13.46 -21.25
CA ARG A 90 -5.11 -13.30 -21.42
C ARG A 90 -4.77 -12.30 -22.53
N LYS A 91 -5.43 -12.39 -23.69
CA LYS A 91 -5.22 -11.44 -24.80
C LYS A 91 -5.59 -10.01 -24.40
N ASN A 92 -6.72 -9.83 -23.72
CA ASN A 92 -7.18 -8.51 -23.26
C ASN A 92 -6.19 -7.88 -22.27
N ASN A 93 -5.69 -8.68 -21.32
CA ASN A 93 -4.70 -8.21 -20.34
C ASN A 93 -3.38 -7.82 -21.01
N VAL A 94 -2.87 -8.64 -21.94
CA VAL A 94 -1.64 -8.30 -22.69
C VAL A 94 -1.82 -7.04 -23.54
N ALA A 95 -2.98 -6.88 -24.20
CA ALA A 95 -3.28 -5.69 -24.99
C ALA A 95 -3.30 -4.42 -24.12
N PHE A 96 -3.90 -4.50 -22.93
CA PHE A 96 -3.90 -3.41 -21.96
C PHE A 96 -2.50 -3.04 -21.47
N LEU A 97 -1.68 -4.03 -21.10
CA LEU A 97 -0.31 -3.80 -20.64
C LEU A 97 0.54 -3.13 -21.73
N ARG A 98 0.41 -3.60 -22.99
CA ARG A 98 1.11 -3.01 -24.13
C ARG A 98 0.68 -1.57 -24.39
N LYS A 99 -0.62 -1.28 -24.33
CA LYS A 99 -1.15 0.10 -24.48
C LYS A 99 -0.64 1.02 -23.36
N SER A 100 -0.51 0.49 -22.15
CA SER A 100 -0.07 1.23 -20.97
C SER A 100 1.46 1.34 -20.86
N GLN A 101 2.21 0.87 -21.87
CA GLN A 101 3.68 0.82 -21.88
C GLN A 101 4.26 0.06 -20.68
N PHE A 102 3.50 -0.87 -20.13
CA PHE A 102 3.96 -1.72 -19.05
C PHE A 102 4.91 -2.78 -19.62
N PRO A 103 6.06 -3.03 -18.99
CA PRO A 103 6.98 -4.07 -19.47
C PRO A 103 6.34 -5.45 -19.36
N LEU A 104 6.44 -6.23 -20.44
CA LEU A 104 5.90 -7.60 -20.49
C LEU A 104 6.70 -8.58 -19.65
N GLU A 105 7.96 -8.26 -19.39
CA GLU A 105 8.81 -9.00 -18.48
C GLU A 105 9.02 -8.18 -17.20
N PRO A 106 9.06 -8.83 -16.04
CA PRO A 106 9.40 -8.20 -14.78
C PRO A 106 10.71 -7.41 -14.92
N LYS A 107 10.66 -6.12 -14.59
CA LYS A 107 11.88 -5.31 -14.55
C LYS A 107 12.57 -5.55 -13.22
N PRO A 108 13.89 -5.84 -13.24
CA PRO A 108 14.60 -6.10 -12.01
C PRO A 108 14.52 -4.89 -11.08
N CYS A 109 14.26 -5.16 -9.80
CA CYS A 109 14.17 -4.14 -8.78
C CYS A 109 15.47 -3.32 -8.74
N ALA A 110 15.36 -1.99 -8.84
CA ALA A 110 16.51 -1.09 -8.83
C ALA A 110 17.33 -1.15 -7.52
N VAL A 111 16.76 -1.71 -6.45
CA VAL A 111 17.38 -1.80 -5.13
C VAL A 111 17.99 -3.19 -4.88
N CYS A 112 17.27 -4.27 -5.15
CA CYS A 112 17.71 -5.63 -4.82
C CYS A 112 18.07 -6.51 -6.02
N LYS A 113 17.92 -6.00 -7.25
CA LYS A 113 18.21 -6.68 -8.53
C LYS A 113 17.48 -8.01 -8.78
N LYS A 114 16.51 -8.38 -7.94
CA LYS A 114 15.61 -9.50 -8.19
C LYS A 114 14.71 -9.15 -9.40
N PRO A 115 14.43 -10.10 -10.30
CA PRO A 115 13.54 -9.89 -11.44
C PRO A 115 12.15 -9.41 -10.98
#